data_AF-A0AAU5L927-F1
#
_entry.id   AF-A0AAU5L927-F1
#
_cell.length_a   1.000
_cell.length_b   1.000
_cell.length_c   1.000
_cell.angle_alpha   90.00
_cell.angle_beta   90.00
_cell.angle_gamma   90.00
#
_symmetry.space_group_name_H-M   'P 1'
#
loop_
_entity.id
_entity.type
_entity.pdbx_description
1 polymer ?
#
loop_
_entity_poly.entity_id
_entity_poly.type
_entity_poly.pdbx_seq_one_letter_code
_entity_poly.pdbx_strand_id
1 'polypeptide(L)'
;MEQITDDQVTQLIHFVFARIPDAASLQGDARRTATALRLAVTKQVAAVRFHRASPPEQAAETELHATASWNLLVAFAQIWHDHPEFPADAAIETFEFDSKSPLSTTVHRDPLPER
;
A
#
# COMPACT_ATOMS: atom_id res chain seq x y z
N MET A 1 2.84 5.39 17.22
CA MET A 1 2.08 4.72 16.15
C MET A 1 3.03 3.76 15.44
N GLU A 2 2.56 2.57 15.07
CA GLU A 2 3.39 1.50 14.50
C GLU A 2 3.67 1.75 13.01
N GLN A 3 4.91 1.54 12.56
CA GLN A 3 5.29 1.71 11.14
C GLN A 3 4.88 0.50 10.31
N ILE A 4 4.39 0.73 9.09
CA ILE A 4 4.05 -0.37 8.16
C ILE A 4 5.34 -1.07 7.71
N THR A 5 5.42 -2.37 8.01
CA THR A 5 6.56 -3.23 7.69
C THR A 5 6.58 -3.64 6.21
N ASP A 6 7.76 -4.02 5.69
CA ASP A 6 7.87 -4.55 4.32
C ASP A 6 7.06 -5.85 4.12
N ASP A 7 6.90 -6.63 5.17
CA ASP A 7 6.10 -7.85 5.17
C ASP A 7 4.61 -7.53 5.02
N GLN A 8 4.10 -6.52 5.75
CA GLN A 8 2.72 -6.04 5.60
C GLN A 8 2.48 -5.49 4.18
N VAL A 9 3.44 -4.76 3.61
CA VAL A 9 3.35 -4.29 2.22
C VAL A 9 3.30 -5.47 1.26
N THR A 10 4.17 -6.45 1.42
CA THR A 10 4.23 -7.64 0.56
C THR A 10 2.96 -8.47 0.64
N GLN A 11 2.43 -8.67 1.86
CA GLN A 11 1.21 -9.43 2.10
C GLN A 11 0.00 -8.76 1.45
N LEU A 12 -0.17 -7.45 1.59
CA LEU A 12 -1.26 -6.71 0.95
C LEU A 12 -1.15 -6.79 -0.58
N ILE A 13 0.05 -6.60 -1.13
CA ILE A 13 0.30 -6.68 -2.57
C ILE A 13 -0.08 -8.08 -3.10
N HIS A 14 0.39 -9.14 -2.45
CA HIS A 14 0.07 -10.50 -2.84
C HIS A 14 -1.42 -10.78 -2.76
N PHE A 15 -2.07 -10.35 -1.68
CA PHE A 15 -3.52 -10.52 -1.51
C PHE A 15 -4.30 -9.84 -2.65
N VAL A 16 -3.99 -8.57 -2.96
CA VAL A 16 -4.67 -7.84 -4.04
C VAL A 16 -4.42 -8.49 -5.40
N PHE A 17 -3.17 -8.84 -5.74
CA PHE A 17 -2.87 -9.45 -7.05
C PHE A 17 -3.48 -10.84 -7.22
N ALA A 18 -3.60 -11.62 -6.14
CA ALA A 18 -4.25 -12.94 -6.19
C ALA A 18 -5.74 -12.86 -6.55
N ARG A 19 -6.37 -11.68 -6.43
CA ARG A 19 -7.80 -11.45 -6.70
C ARG A 19 -8.04 -10.87 -8.08
N ILE A 20 -6.98 -10.50 -8.80
CA ILE A 20 -7.06 -10.04 -10.18
C ILE A 20 -6.83 -11.26 -11.09
N PRO A 21 -7.86 -11.72 -11.83
CA PRO A 21 -7.70 -12.87 -12.71
C PRO A 21 -6.67 -12.59 -13.81
N ASP A 22 -5.96 -13.62 -14.25
CA ASP A 22 -5.00 -13.50 -15.35
C ASP A 22 -5.72 -13.13 -16.65
N ALA A 23 -5.39 -11.95 -17.19
CA ALA A 23 -5.99 -11.41 -18.39
C ALA A 23 -5.77 -12.29 -19.63
N ALA A 24 -4.71 -13.11 -19.66
CA ALA A 24 -4.45 -14.03 -20.77
C ALA A 24 -5.53 -15.12 -20.90
N SER A 25 -6.18 -15.48 -19.79
CA SER A 25 -7.26 -16.48 -19.75
C SER A 25 -8.66 -15.92 -20.07
N LEU A 26 -8.79 -14.60 -20.19
CA LEU A 26 -10.07 -13.91 -20.34
C LEU A 26 -10.30 -13.40 -21.78
N GLN A 27 -11.54 -13.08 -22.12
CA GLN A 27 -11.92 -12.51 -23.41
C GLN A 27 -12.80 -11.25 -23.24
N GLY A 28 -12.92 -10.46 -24.31
CA GLY A 28 -13.82 -9.32 -24.38
C GLY A 28 -13.63 -8.30 -23.25
N ASP A 29 -14.74 -7.86 -22.65
CA ASP A 29 -14.73 -6.89 -21.56
C ASP A 29 -14.08 -7.42 -20.30
N ALA A 30 -14.22 -8.72 -19.98
CA ALA A 30 -13.57 -9.31 -18.80
C ALA A 30 -12.04 -9.16 -18.88
N ARG A 31 -11.45 -9.39 -20.06
CA ARG A 31 -10.00 -9.19 -20.28
C ARG A 31 -9.61 -7.72 -20.13
N ARG A 32 -10.39 -6.80 -20.69
CA ARG A 32 -10.12 -5.36 -20.60
C ARG A 32 -10.17 -4.89 -19.14
N THR A 33 -11.19 -5.31 -18.40
CA THR A 33 -11.36 -4.98 -16.98
C THR A 33 -10.23 -5.54 -16.12
N ALA A 34 -9.87 -6.82 -16.29
CA ALA A 34 -8.76 -7.42 -15.56
C ALA A 34 -7.42 -6.72 -15.87
N THR A 35 -7.18 -6.36 -17.13
CA THR A 35 -5.99 -5.60 -17.54
C THR A 35 -5.95 -4.21 -16.90
N ALA A 36 -7.07 -3.48 -16.94
CA ALA A 36 -7.17 -2.15 -16.35
C ALA A 36 -6.97 -2.18 -14.83
N LEU A 37 -7.59 -3.15 -14.14
CA LEU A 37 -7.42 -3.33 -12.70
C LEU A 37 -5.97 -3.67 -12.35
N ARG A 38 -5.34 -4.58 -13.10
CA ARG A 38 -3.92 -4.93 -12.90
C ARG A 38 -3.00 -3.73 -13.09
N LEU A 39 -3.26 -2.91 -14.11
CA LEU A 39 -2.51 -1.67 -14.35
C LEU A 39 -2.69 -0.67 -13.20
N ALA A 40 -3.94 -0.48 -12.73
CA ALA A 40 -4.24 0.43 -11.64
C ALA A 40 -3.51 0.03 -10.35
N VAL A 41 -3.58 -1.25 -9.96
CA VAL A 41 -2.88 -1.80 -8.80
C VAL A 41 -1.36 -1.69 -8.96
N THR A 42 -0.81 -2.03 -10.14
CA THR A 42 0.63 -1.92 -10.40
C THR A 42 1.16 -0.50 -10.18
N LYS A 43 0.40 0.53 -10.60
CA LYS A 43 0.79 1.93 -10.37
C LYS A 43 0.83 2.28 -8.87
N GLN A 44 -0.16 1.83 -8.10
CA GLN A 44 -0.17 2.08 -6.65
C GLN A 44 1.00 1.38 -5.95
N VAL A 45 1.28 0.13 -6.34
CA VAL A 45 2.44 -0.62 -5.82
C VAL A 45 3.75 0.08 -6.16
N ALA A 46 3.89 0.61 -7.37
CA ALA A 46 5.08 1.35 -7.77
C ALA A 46 5.29 2.61 -6.91
N ALA A 47 4.23 3.37 -6.62
CA ALA A 47 4.30 4.55 -5.77
C ALA A 47 4.75 4.23 -4.34
N VAL A 48 4.16 3.19 -3.71
CA VAL A 48 4.56 2.75 -2.37
C VAL A 48 6.02 2.30 -2.34
N ARG A 49 6.44 1.47 -3.31
CA ARG A 49 7.83 1.01 -3.41
C ARG A 49 8.81 2.14 -3.66
N PHE A 50 8.44 3.10 -4.50
CA PHE A 50 9.29 4.25 -4.81
C PHE A 50 9.53 5.11 -3.56
N HIS A 51 8.49 5.46 -2.80
CA HIS A 51 8.64 6.21 -1.56
C HIS A 51 9.52 5.47 -0.53
N ARG A 52 9.30 4.18 -0.33
CA ARG A 52 10.11 3.38 0.62
C ARG A 52 11.58 3.26 0.22
N ALA A 53 11.88 3.32 -1.08
CA ALA A 53 13.23 3.32 -1.60
C ALA A 53 13.83 4.74 -1.72
N SER A 54 13.04 5.79 -1.51
CA SER A 54 13.49 7.17 -1.65
C SER A 54 14.36 7.59 -0.47
N PRO A 55 15.42 8.38 -0.70
CA PRO A 55 16.20 8.94 0.39
C PRO A 55 15.34 9.88 1.25
N PRO A 56 15.70 10.11 2.53
CA PRO A 56 14.94 10.96 3.44
C PRO A 56 14.65 12.36 2.89
N GLU A 57 15.55 12.93 2.07
CA GLU A 57 15.37 14.25 1.46
C GLU A 57 14.20 14.30 0.45
N GLN A 58 13.86 13.16 -0.17
CA GLN A 58 12.77 13.01 -1.14
C GLN A 58 11.52 12.36 -0.54
N ALA A 59 11.60 11.90 0.72
CA ALA A 59 10.50 11.23 1.39
C ALA A 59 9.27 12.13 1.49
N ALA A 60 9.45 13.41 1.84
CA ALA A 60 8.36 14.39 1.97
C ALA A 60 7.62 14.64 0.63
N GLU A 61 8.33 14.62 -0.50
CA GLU A 61 7.73 14.84 -1.83
C GLU A 61 6.87 13.64 -2.29
N THR A 62 7.24 12.44 -1.84
CA THR A 62 6.65 11.17 -2.29
C THR A 62 5.61 10.63 -1.31
N GLU A 63 5.64 11.10 -0.07
CA GLU A 63 4.81 10.64 1.04
C GLU A 63 3.31 10.74 0.77
N LEU A 64 2.82 11.90 0.29
CA LEU A 64 1.39 12.08 0.02
C LEU A 64 0.91 11.08 -1.05
N HIS A 65 1.68 10.92 -2.11
CA HIS A 65 1.32 10.01 -3.20
C HIS A 65 1.36 8.56 -2.75
N ALA A 66 2.41 8.16 -2.03
CA ALA A 66 2.55 6.81 -1.51
C ALA A 66 1.46 6.46 -0.48
N THR A 67 1.08 7.40 0.38
CA THR A 67 -0.01 7.23 1.36
C THR A 67 -1.35 7.06 0.66
N ALA A 68 -1.65 7.89 -0.34
CA ALA A 68 -2.86 7.73 -1.14
C ALA A 68 -2.88 6.39 -1.89
N SER A 69 -1.75 5.98 -2.45
CA SER A 69 -1.60 4.69 -3.13
C SER A 69 -1.75 3.50 -2.19
N TRP A 70 -1.20 3.56 -0.97
CA TRP A 70 -1.41 2.56 0.07
C TRP A 70 -2.89 2.41 0.41
N ASN A 71 -3.57 3.53 0.67
CA ASN A 71 -4.99 3.53 1.01
C ASN A 71 -5.86 2.97 -0.12
N LEU A 72 -5.51 3.22 -1.38
CA LEU A 72 -6.19 2.60 -2.52
C LEU A 72 -5.98 1.08 -2.58
N LEU A 73 -4.79 0.58 -2.24
CA LEU A 73 -4.54 -0.87 -2.16
C LEU A 73 -5.35 -1.52 -1.03
N VAL A 74 -5.44 -0.86 0.13
CA VAL A 74 -6.29 -1.30 1.23
C VAL A 74 -7.77 -1.31 0.81
N ALA A 75 -8.24 -0.26 0.13
CA ALA A 75 -9.61 -0.19 -0.39
C ALA A 75 -9.91 -1.29 -1.42
N PHE A 76 -8.95 -1.66 -2.28
CA PHE A 76 -9.10 -2.84 -3.14
C PHE A 76 -9.24 -4.10 -2.31
N ALA A 77 -8.37 -4.32 -1.31
CA ALA A 77 -8.41 -5.51 -0.48
C ALA A 77 -9.73 -5.63 0.31
N GLN A 78 -10.31 -4.52 0.75
CA GLN A 78 -11.58 -4.48 1.51
C GLN A 78 -12.78 -5.07 0.76
N ILE A 79 -12.75 -5.12 -0.58
CA ILE A 79 -13.78 -5.82 -1.37
C ILE A 79 -13.87 -7.31 -0.98
N TRP A 80 -12.77 -7.87 -0.48
CA TRP A 80 -12.64 -9.25 -0.04
C TRP A 80 -12.40 -9.35 1.47
N HIS A 81 -12.98 -8.43 2.26
CA HIS A 81 -12.82 -8.40 3.72
C HIS A 81 -13.16 -9.74 4.39
N ASP A 82 -14.23 -10.40 3.96
CA ASP A 82 -14.68 -11.68 4.52
C ASP A 82 -13.83 -12.89 4.05
N HIS A 83 -12.80 -12.68 3.24
CA HIS A 83 -11.95 -13.75 2.74
C HIS A 83 -11.01 -14.25 3.86
N PRO A 84 -10.83 -15.57 4.07
CA PRO A 84 -10.02 -16.10 5.18
C PRO A 84 -8.54 -15.69 5.15
N GLU A 85 -8.01 -15.43 3.95
CA GLU A 85 -6.65 -14.92 3.75
C GLU A 85 -6.54 -13.38 3.85
N PHE A 86 -7.61 -12.66 4.24
CA PHE A 86 -7.57 -11.21 4.37
C PHE A 86 -6.47 -10.81 5.37
N PRO A 87 -5.56 -9.89 4.99
CA PRO A 87 -4.50 -9.46 5.89
C PRO A 87 -5.11 -8.65 7.04
N ALA A 88 -5.30 -9.28 8.20
CA ALA A 88 -5.86 -8.64 9.40
C ALA A 88 -5.05 -7.41 9.83
N ASP A 89 -3.74 -7.42 9.54
CA ASP A 89 -2.79 -6.35 9.86
C ASP A 89 -2.58 -5.36 8.70
N ALA A 90 -3.32 -5.48 7.59
CA ALA A 90 -3.37 -4.42 6.60
C ALA A 90 -4.11 -3.25 7.26
N ALA A 91 -3.33 -2.32 7.84
CA ALA A 91 -3.83 -1.17 8.54
C ALA A 91 -4.94 -0.49 7.73
N ILE A 92 -6.19 -0.73 8.14
CA ILE A 92 -7.32 0.09 7.73
C ILE A 92 -7.16 1.36 8.56
N GLU A 93 -6.31 2.29 8.10
CA GLU A 93 -6.37 3.65 8.59
C GLU A 93 -7.72 4.22 8.14
N THR A 94 -8.71 4.06 9.01
CA THR A 94 -9.95 4.82 8.98
C THR A 94 -9.61 6.27 9.33
N PHE A 95 -9.00 7.02 8.42
CA PHE A 95 -8.92 8.49 8.43
C PHE A 95 -8.51 9.21 9.74
N GLU A 96 -7.93 8.54 10.74
CA GLU A 96 -7.31 9.24 11.88
C GLU A 96 -5.87 9.58 11.53
N PHE A 97 -5.73 10.63 10.71
CA PHE A 97 -4.50 11.33 10.42
C PHE A 97 -3.88 11.91 11.71
N ASP A 98 -3.20 11.08 12.51
CA ASP A 98 -2.42 11.57 13.66
C ASP A 98 -0.97 11.05 13.70
N SER A 99 -0.49 10.45 12.60
CA SER A 99 0.94 10.36 12.33
C SER A 99 1.30 11.14 11.08
N LYS A 100 2.37 11.91 11.17
CA LYS A 100 2.86 12.71 10.04
C LYS A 100 3.43 11.84 8.91
N SER A 101 3.74 10.55 9.13
CA SER A 101 4.46 9.69 8.17
C SER A 101 4.36 8.17 8.40
N PRO A 102 3.21 7.50 8.14
CA PRO A 102 3.01 6.07 8.44
C PRO A 102 3.81 5.11 7.54
N LEU A 103 4.21 5.56 6.34
CA LEU A 103 5.02 4.78 5.39
C LEU A 103 6.53 5.00 5.53
N SER A 104 6.94 5.92 6.41
CA SER A 104 8.34 6.21 6.63
C SER A 104 9.04 5.02 7.30
N THR A 105 10.22 4.68 6.81
CA THR A 105 11.10 3.65 7.38
C THR A 105 12.04 4.19 8.46
N THR A 106 12.05 5.52 8.68
CA THR A 106 12.88 6.13 9.72
C THR A 106 12.15 6.11 11.05
N VAL A 107 12.63 5.29 11.98
CA VAL A 107 12.21 5.36 13.39
C VAL A 107 12.51 6.77 13.89
N HIS A 108 11.48 7.52 14.28
CA HIS A 108 11.64 8.84 14.88
C HIS A 108 12.35 8.65 16.23
N ARG A 109 13.69 8.78 16.25
CA ARG A 109 14.44 8.89 17.50
C ARG A 109 14.14 10.26 18.07
N ASP A 110 13.42 10.29 19.19
CA ASP A 110 13.37 11.48 20.04
C ASP A 110 14.81 11.92 20.37
N PRO A 111 15.17 13.20 20.20
CA PRO A 111 16.43 13.71 20.68
C PRO A 111 16.44 13.60 22.22
N LEU A 112 17.46 12.94 22.76
CA LEU A 112 17.69 12.90 24.21
C LEU A 112 17.80 14.34 24.75
N PRO A 113 17.21 14.65 25.91
CA PRO A 113 17.32 15.98 26.48
C PRO A 113 18.78 16.24 26.89
N GLU A 114 19.39 17.27 26.30
CA GLU A 114 20.68 17.79 26.74
C GLU A 114 20.56 18.24 28.20
N ARG A 115 21.44 17.73 29.06
CA ARG A 115 21.75 18.27 30.39
C ARG A 115 23.25 18.35 30.55
#